data_AF-A0A4P7HL78-F1
#
_entry.id   AF-A0A4P7HL78-F1
#
_cell.length_a   1.000
_cell.length_b   1.000
_cell.length_c   1.000
_cell.angle_alpha   90.00
_cell.angle_beta   90.00
_cell.angle_gamma   90.00
#
_symmetry.space_group_name_H-M   'P 1'
#
loop_
_entity.id
_entity.type
_entity.pdbx_description
1 polymer ?
#
loop_
_entity_poly.entity_id
_entity_poly.type
_entity_poly.pdbx_seq_one_letter_code
_entity_poly.pdbx_strand_id
1 'polypeptide(L)'
;MIRVLTLMLLPGLAWAETRPPTGLLAVASPLPATIPFQVRAPEGQDYAIVLTDSEGARVISAYLRGGSVLRLLVPPGDHRLTVAPGPPEDWQGPKDLFGAPAATLPGPLPFRIANNRREGQSITLERAADGLRIGDGQDRTTCQIAEWSTERVAKTTPLGTELRWLDPELSTRSRPCD
;
A
#
# COMPACT_ATOMS: atom_id res chain seq x y z
N MET A 1 16.22 -65.56 -3.71
CA MET A 1 15.83 -64.64 -2.63
C MET A 1 15.66 -63.25 -3.22
N ILE A 2 14.43 -62.84 -3.52
CA ILE A 2 14.12 -61.54 -4.13
C ILE A 2 14.09 -60.50 -3.00
N ARG A 3 15.04 -59.56 -3.01
CA ARG A 3 15.01 -58.37 -2.15
C ARG A 3 14.12 -57.32 -2.83
N VAL A 4 12.92 -57.14 -2.30
CA VAL A 4 12.04 -56.02 -2.64
C VAL A 4 12.59 -54.78 -1.94
N LEU A 5 13.10 -53.82 -2.71
CA LEU A 5 13.51 -52.52 -2.22
C LEU A 5 12.34 -51.56 -2.40
N THR A 6 11.60 -51.32 -1.32
CA THR A 6 10.47 -50.40 -1.28
C THR A 6 11.00 -48.96 -1.21
N LEU A 7 10.92 -48.23 -2.34
CA LEU A 7 11.28 -46.82 -2.42
C LEU A 7 10.14 -45.99 -1.79
N MET A 8 10.32 -45.50 -0.56
CA MET A 8 9.40 -44.53 0.06
C MET A 8 9.53 -43.19 -0.65
N LEU A 9 8.54 -42.83 -1.46
CA LEU A 9 8.30 -41.45 -1.90
C LEU A 9 8.00 -40.61 -0.66
N LEU A 10 8.94 -39.76 -0.23
CA LEU A 10 8.61 -38.64 0.64
C LEU A 10 7.94 -37.56 -0.24
N PRO A 11 6.65 -37.22 -0.02
CA PRO A 11 6.08 -36.05 -0.65
C PRO A 11 6.86 -34.84 -0.17
N GLY A 12 7.37 -34.03 -1.10
CA GLY A 12 8.07 -32.80 -0.78
C GLY A 12 7.18 -31.94 0.11
N LEU A 13 7.66 -31.64 1.33
CA LEU A 13 7.06 -30.61 2.15
C LEU A 13 7.12 -29.31 1.34
N ALA A 14 5.99 -28.88 0.77
CA ALA A 14 5.83 -27.50 0.38
C ALA A 14 6.02 -26.68 1.65
N TRP A 15 7.13 -25.96 1.74
CA TRP A 15 7.36 -24.99 2.80
C TRP A 15 6.40 -23.84 2.55
N ALA A 16 5.20 -23.93 3.14
CA ALA A 16 4.29 -22.80 3.21
C ALA A 16 5.06 -21.63 3.83
N GLU A 17 5.14 -20.54 3.09
CA GLU A 17 5.89 -19.38 3.56
C GLU A 17 5.16 -18.78 4.77
N THR A 18 5.88 -18.13 5.66
CA THR A 18 5.26 -17.65 6.90
C THR A 18 4.19 -16.61 6.57
N ARG A 19 2.97 -16.81 7.08
CA ARG A 19 1.84 -15.88 6.92
C ARG A 19 2.25 -14.44 7.27
N PRO A 20 2.31 -13.50 6.32
CA PRO A 20 2.80 -12.14 6.57
C PRO A 20 1.87 -11.34 7.49
N PRO A 21 2.38 -10.26 8.14
CA PRO A 21 1.51 -9.23 8.68
C PRO A 21 0.82 -8.45 7.55
N THR A 22 -0.27 -7.75 7.87
CA THR A 22 -0.88 -6.78 6.93
C THR A 22 0.13 -5.69 6.61
N GLY A 23 0.46 -5.50 5.33
CA GLY A 23 1.43 -4.49 4.92
C GLY A 23 2.05 -4.75 3.56
N LEU A 24 3.10 -3.97 3.26
CA LEU A 24 3.86 -4.02 2.03
C LEU A 24 4.59 -5.36 1.88
N LEU A 25 4.53 -5.95 0.68
CA LEU A 25 5.36 -7.09 0.30
C LEU A 25 6.52 -6.65 -0.60
N ALA A 26 6.23 -5.89 -1.65
CA ALA A 26 7.24 -5.42 -2.58
C ALA A 26 6.82 -4.12 -3.29
N VAL A 27 7.79 -3.26 -3.58
CA VAL A 27 7.67 -2.15 -4.54
C VAL A 27 8.54 -2.47 -5.74
N ALA A 28 7.95 -2.46 -6.93
CA ALA A 28 8.65 -2.78 -8.18
C ALA A 28 8.77 -1.56 -9.12
N SER A 29 7.91 -0.55 -8.94
CA SER A 29 8.02 0.70 -9.70
C SER A 29 9.25 1.52 -9.27
N PRO A 30 9.95 2.18 -10.21
CA PRO A 30 11.02 3.12 -9.90
C PRO A 30 10.49 4.48 -9.39
N LEU A 31 9.18 4.73 -9.51
CA LEU A 31 8.55 5.97 -9.08
C LEU A 31 8.32 5.97 -7.55
N PRO A 32 8.43 7.14 -6.90
CA PRO A 32 8.29 7.22 -5.46
C PRO A 32 6.85 6.95 -5.03
N ALA A 33 6.67 5.98 -4.13
CA ALA A 33 5.39 5.62 -3.55
C ALA A 33 4.97 6.65 -2.50
N THR A 34 4.07 7.58 -2.86
CA THR A 34 3.82 8.77 -2.02
C THR A 34 2.36 9.24 -1.95
N ILE A 35 1.43 8.52 -2.58
CA ILE A 35 -0.01 8.85 -2.61
C ILE A 35 -0.77 7.80 -1.79
N PRO A 36 -1.68 8.17 -0.88
CA PRO A 36 -2.30 7.20 0.03
C PRO A 36 -3.22 6.21 -0.68
N PHE A 37 -3.12 4.94 -0.31
CA PHE A 37 -4.05 3.89 -0.67
C PHE A 37 -4.52 3.15 0.58
N GLN A 38 -5.83 3.01 0.75
CA GLN A 38 -6.42 2.26 1.84
C GLN A 38 -7.36 1.17 1.31
N VAL A 39 -7.23 -0.04 1.85
CA VAL A 39 -8.09 -1.18 1.50
C VAL A 39 -8.64 -1.78 2.78
N ARG A 40 -9.95 -1.91 2.88
CA ARG A 40 -10.61 -2.72 3.92
C ARG A 40 -11.03 -4.05 3.32
N ALA A 41 -10.76 -5.13 4.05
CA ALA A 41 -11.15 -6.47 3.65
C ALA A 41 -12.23 -7.03 4.57
N PRO A 42 -13.13 -7.89 4.06
CA PRO A 42 -14.03 -8.64 4.91
C PRO A 42 -13.26 -9.72 5.68
N GLU A 43 -13.88 -10.27 6.72
CA GLU A 43 -13.32 -11.36 7.51
C GLU A 43 -13.38 -12.71 6.78
N GLY A 44 -12.66 -13.70 7.33
CA GLY A 44 -12.74 -15.11 6.95
C GLY A 44 -11.61 -15.61 6.05
N GLN A 45 -10.95 -14.75 5.28
CA GLN A 45 -9.79 -15.12 4.45
C GLN A 45 -8.82 -13.95 4.34
N ASP A 46 -7.59 -14.23 3.90
CA ASP A 46 -6.59 -13.20 3.65
C ASP A 46 -6.54 -12.86 2.15
N TYR A 47 -5.87 -11.74 1.83
CA TYR A 47 -5.87 -11.14 0.51
C TYR A 47 -4.47 -10.70 0.12
N ALA A 48 -4.02 -11.12 -1.05
CA ALA A 48 -2.88 -10.52 -1.71
C ALA A 48 -3.38 -9.41 -2.63
N ILE A 49 -2.87 -8.20 -2.41
CA ILE A 49 -3.22 -7.00 -3.16
C ILE A 49 -2.08 -6.72 -4.11
N VAL A 50 -2.37 -6.61 -5.40
CA VAL A 50 -1.38 -6.29 -6.43
C VAL A 50 -1.89 -5.12 -7.26
N LEU A 51 -1.09 -4.08 -7.39
CA LEU A 51 -1.33 -3.00 -8.33
C LEU A 51 -0.40 -3.15 -9.53
N THR A 52 -0.94 -2.97 -10.73
CA THR A 52 -0.21 -3.00 -11.99
C THR A 52 -0.47 -1.74 -12.81
N ASP A 53 0.50 -1.33 -13.63
CA ASP A 53 0.33 -0.20 -14.56
C ASP A 53 -0.52 -0.55 -15.80
N SER A 54 -0.57 0.38 -16.77
CA SER A 54 -1.29 0.26 -18.04
C SER A 54 -0.75 -0.84 -18.94
N GLU A 55 0.52 -1.22 -18.77
CA GLU A 55 1.19 -2.30 -19.51
C GLU A 55 1.05 -3.66 -18.78
N GLY A 56 0.54 -3.64 -17.54
CA GLY A 56 0.36 -4.83 -16.71
C GLY A 56 1.60 -5.19 -15.89
N ALA A 57 2.62 -4.34 -15.86
CA ALA A 57 3.77 -4.54 -15.01
C ALA A 57 3.41 -4.24 -13.54
N ARG A 58 3.98 -5.04 -12.63
CA ARG A 58 3.71 -4.91 -11.19
C ARG A 58 4.32 -3.61 -10.67
N VAL A 59 3.50 -2.82 -9.95
CA VAL A 59 3.91 -1.56 -9.34
C VAL A 59 4.20 -1.77 -7.86
N ILE A 60 3.26 -2.37 -7.14
CA ILE A 60 3.35 -2.64 -5.70
C ILE A 60 2.51 -3.88 -5.38
N SER A 61 2.96 -4.66 -4.40
CA SER A 61 2.18 -5.76 -3.84
C SER A 61 2.16 -5.72 -2.32
N ALA A 62 1.09 -6.25 -1.74
CA ALA A 62 0.83 -6.18 -0.32
C ALA A 62 0.06 -7.41 0.16
N TYR A 63 0.19 -7.69 1.44
CA TYR A 63 -0.61 -8.68 2.14
C TYR A 63 -1.64 -7.96 3.02
N LEU A 64 -2.87 -8.45 3.00
CA LEU A 64 -3.97 -7.91 3.80
C LEU A 64 -4.68 -9.07 4.51
N ARG A 65 -4.52 -9.12 5.83
CA ARG A 65 -5.27 -10.07 6.65
C ARG A 65 -6.77 -9.74 6.64
N GLY A 66 -7.61 -10.77 6.61
CA GLY A 66 -9.07 -10.61 6.69
C GLY A 66 -9.49 -9.77 7.89
N GLY A 67 -10.51 -8.93 7.71
CA GLY A 67 -11.02 -8.00 8.74
C GLY A 67 -10.09 -6.83 9.10
N SER A 68 -8.88 -6.76 8.52
CA SER A 68 -7.94 -5.68 8.77
C SER A 68 -8.08 -4.54 7.76
N VAL A 69 -7.33 -3.46 8.00
CA VAL A 69 -7.19 -2.32 7.08
C VAL A 69 -5.75 -2.25 6.61
N LEU A 70 -5.54 -2.32 5.30
CA LEU A 70 -4.25 -2.05 4.67
C LEU A 70 -4.13 -0.55 4.39
N ARG A 71 -2.98 0.04 4.73
CA ARG A 71 -2.62 1.42 4.38
C ARG A 71 -1.25 1.43 3.74
N LEU A 72 -1.16 1.98 2.54
CA LEU A 72 0.08 2.08 1.77
C LEU A 72 0.21 3.44 1.13
N LEU A 73 1.43 3.77 0.73
CA LEU A 73 1.67 4.81 -0.25
C LEU A 73 1.90 4.12 -1.61
N VAL A 74 1.39 4.72 -2.67
CA VAL A 74 1.41 4.20 -4.03
C VAL A 74 2.01 5.27 -4.96
N PRO A 75 2.76 4.86 -5.99
CA PRO A 75 3.25 5.79 -7.00
C PRO A 75 2.11 6.45 -7.79
N PRO A 76 2.31 7.66 -8.35
CA PRO A 76 1.35 8.27 -9.26
C PRO A 76 1.09 7.38 -10.49
N GLY A 77 -0.13 7.40 -11.00
CA GLY A 77 -0.53 6.65 -12.18
C GLY A 77 -1.95 6.09 -12.08
N ASP A 78 -2.40 5.47 -13.17
CA ASP A 78 -3.62 4.67 -13.22
C ASP A 78 -3.26 3.21 -13.04
N HIS A 79 -3.63 2.65 -11.90
CA HIS A 79 -3.22 1.30 -11.54
C HIS A 79 -4.42 0.36 -11.52
N ARG A 80 -4.30 -0.78 -12.20
CA ARG A 80 -5.29 -1.86 -12.08
C ARG A 80 -5.07 -2.63 -10.80
N LEU A 81 -6.16 -2.97 -10.12
CA LEU A 81 -6.16 -3.72 -8.88
C LEU A 81 -6.46 -5.19 -9.14
N THR A 82 -5.52 -6.04 -8.80
CA THR A 82 -5.67 -7.50 -8.79
C THR A 82 -5.64 -8.01 -7.35
N VAL A 83 -6.60 -8.86 -7.00
CA VAL A 83 -6.74 -9.41 -5.66
C VAL A 83 -6.77 -10.93 -5.71
N ALA A 84 -5.87 -11.58 -4.99
CA ALA A 84 -5.90 -13.03 -4.78
C ALA A 84 -6.38 -13.32 -3.36
N PRO A 85 -7.60 -13.85 -3.17
CA PRO A 85 -8.04 -14.34 -1.89
C PRO A 85 -7.49 -15.74 -1.58
N GLY A 86 -7.24 -16.04 -0.32
CA GLY A 86 -6.93 -17.40 0.11
C GLY A 86 -6.95 -17.56 1.62
N PRO A 87 -7.07 -18.80 2.12
CA PRO A 87 -6.89 -19.06 3.54
C PRO A 87 -5.41 -18.82 3.91
N PRO A 88 -5.12 -18.40 5.15
CA PRO A 88 -3.77 -18.06 5.58
C PRO A 88 -2.70 -19.12 5.32
N GLU A 89 -3.05 -20.40 5.44
CA GLU A 89 -2.21 -21.57 5.26
C GLU A 89 -1.82 -21.84 3.80
N ASP A 90 -2.58 -21.32 2.83
CA ASP A 90 -2.31 -21.48 1.40
C ASP A 90 -1.31 -20.44 0.88
N TRP A 91 -0.76 -19.60 1.76
CA TRP A 91 0.23 -18.60 1.40
C TRP A 91 1.53 -19.25 0.90
N GLN A 92 1.89 -18.93 -0.35
CA GLN A 92 3.04 -19.47 -1.07
C GLN A 92 4.10 -18.40 -1.39
N GLY A 93 3.89 -17.17 -0.92
CA GLY A 93 4.86 -16.07 -1.08
C GLY A 93 4.46 -14.99 -2.08
N PRO A 94 5.22 -13.89 -2.19
CA PRO A 94 4.85 -12.72 -3.01
C PRO A 94 4.79 -12.95 -4.53
N LYS A 95 5.35 -14.06 -5.00
CA LYS A 95 5.35 -14.43 -6.42
C LYS A 95 4.10 -15.22 -6.80
N ASP A 96 3.83 -16.26 -6.03
CA ASP A 96 2.77 -17.25 -6.29
C ASP A 96 1.48 -16.99 -5.49
N LEU A 97 1.52 -16.02 -4.56
CA LEU A 97 0.42 -15.56 -3.74
C LEU A 97 -0.21 -16.69 -2.92
N PHE A 98 -1.46 -17.04 -3.20
CA PHE A 98 -2.17 -18.17 -2.59
C PHE A 98 -2.27 -19.39 -3.54
N GLY A 99 -1.55 -19.38 -4.67
CA GLY A 99 -1.61 -20.43 -5.70
C GLY A 99 -2.90 -20.48 -6.53
N ALA A 100 -3.98 -19.85 -6.07
CA ALA A 100 -5.22 -19.69 -6.82
C ALA A 100 -5.17 -18.48 -7.77
N PRO A 101 -5.95 -18.49 -8.88
CA PRO A 101 -6.04 -17.34 -9.78
C PRO A 101 -6.50 -16.08 -9.05
N ALA A 102 -5.79 -14.97 -9.28
CA ALA A 102 -6.17 -13.66 -8.78
C ALA A 102 -7.23 -13.01 -9.68
N ALA A 103 -8.17 -12.28 -9.09
CA ALA A 103 -9.21 -11.56 -9.82
C ALA A 103 -8.79 -10.10 -10.00
N THR A 104 -8.80 -9.62 -11.25
CA THR A 104 -8.63 -8.19 -11.54
C THR A 104 -9.98 -7.49 -11.41
N LEU A 105 -10.04 -6.48 -10.54
CA LEU A 105 -11.25 -5.71 -10.30
C LEU A 105 -11.46 -4.67 -11.42
N PRO A 106 -12.72 -4.29 -11.71
CA PRO A 106 -13.02 -3.38 -12.81
C PRO A 106 -12.43 -1.98 -12.65
N GLY A 107 -11.90 -1.44 -13.75
CA GLY A 107 -11.41 -0.06 -13.84
C GLY A 107 -10.04 0.18 -13.20
N PRO A 108 -9.25 1.12 -13.71
CA PRO A 108 -8.05 1.57 -13.02
C PRO A 108 -8.42 2.45 -11.82
N LEU A 109 -7.59 2.38 -10.78
CA LEU A 109 -7.61 3.29 -9.64
C LEU A 109 -6.67 4.47 -9.92
N PRO A 110 -7.18 5.71 -9.94
CA PRO A 110 -6.35 6.88 -10.20
C PRO A 110 -5.61 7.33 -8.94
N PHE A 111 -4.30 7.50 -9.07
CA PHE A 111 -3.44 8.12 -8.06
C PHE A 111 -2.75 9.33 -8.68
N ARG A 112 -3.06 10.53 -8.19
CA ARG A 112 -2.62 11.79 -8.80
C ARG A 112 -1.90 12.71 -7.80
N ILE A 113 -1.02 13.54 -8.36
CA ILE A 113 -0.44 14.69 -7.67
C ILE A 113 -0.93 15.92 -8.44
N ALA A 114 -1.70 16.78 -7.77
CA ALA A 114 -2.26 17.98 -8.34
C ALA A 114 -1.91 19.17 -7.44
N ASN A 115 -0.96 20.01 -7.87
CA ASN A 115 -0.42 21.11 -7.07
C ASN A 115 0.10 20.61 -5.70
N ASN A 116 -0.56 21.01 -4.62
CA ASN A 116 -0.26 20.61 -3.25
C ASN A 116 -1.11 19.41 -2.77
N ARG A 117 -1.87 18.77 -3.66
CA ARG A 117 -2.77 17.66 -3.35
C ARG A 117 -2.16 16.33 -3.81
N ARG A 118 -2.30 15.31 -2.98
CA ARG A 118 -2.02 13.90 -3.26
C ARG A 118 -3.35 13.18 -3.22
N GLU A 119 -3.89 12.88 -4.39
CA GLU A 119 -5.20 12.29 -4.60
C GLU A 119 -5.06 10.79 -4.70
N GLY A 120 -5.37 10.12 -3.60
CA GLY A 120 -5.31 8.68 -3.45
C GLY A 120 -6.68 8.02 -3.36
N GLN A 121 -6.71 6.77 -2.94
CA GLN A 121 -7.91 5.92 -3.01
C GLN A 121 -8.17 5.20 -1.68
N SER A 122 -9.43 5.09 -1.28
CA SER A 122 -9.89 4.24 -0.18
C SER A 122 -11.01 3.35 -0.67
N ILE A 123 -10.80 2.04 -0.60
CA ILE A 123 -11.78 1.06 -1.06
C ILE A 123 -12.14 0.05 0.03
N THR A 124 -13.34 -0.50 -0.08
CA THR A 124 -13.78 -1.67 0.70
C THR A 124 -14.02 -2.83 -0.25
N LEU A 125 -13.36 -3.96 0.01
CA LEU A 125 -13.58 -5.20 -0.72
C LEU A 125 -14.83 -5.89 -0.15
N GLU A 126 -15.69 -6.38 -1.03
CA GLU A 126 -16.90 -7.10 -0.66
C GLU A 126 -16.99 -8.44 -1.40
N ARG A 127 -17.47 -9.46 -0.70
CA ARG A 127 -17.78 -10.75 -1.31
C ARG A 127 -19.17 -10.66 -1.95
N ALA A 128 -19.24 -10.95 -3.24
CA ALA A 128 -20.45 -11.04 -4.04
C ALA A 128 -20.68 -12.48 -4.51
N ALA A 129 -21.83 -12.74 -5.13
CA ALA A 129 -22.18 -14.07 -5.63
C ALA A 129 -21.26 -14.52 -6.79
N ASP A 130 -20.73 -13.58 -7.56
CA ASP A 130 -19.87 -13.76 -8.73
C ASP A 130 -18.37 -13.59 -8.42
N GLY A 131 -18.01 -13.32 -7.16
CA GLY A 131 -16.61 -13.17 -6.73
C GLY A 131 -16.37 -11.99 -5.81
N LEU A 132 -15.17 -11.42 -5.87
CA LEU A 132 -14.81 -10.23 -5.09
C LEU A 132 -15.07 -8.98 -5.91
N ARG A 133 -15.61 -7.93 -5.28
CA ARG A 133 -15.82 -6.62 -5.91
C ARG A 133 -15.43 -5.48 -4.97
N ILE A 134 -15.32 -4.28 -5.53
CA ILE A 134 -15.24 -3.04 -4.74
C ILE A 134 -16.66 -2.65 -4.36
N GLY A 135 -16.93 -2.53 -3.06
CA GLY A 135 -18.23 -2.13 -2.51
C GLY A 135 -18.37 -0.63 -2.39
N ASP A 136 -17.56 -0.03 -1.53
CA ASP A 136 -17.45 1.41 -1.34
C ASP A 136 -16.07 1.89 -1.81
N GLY A 137 -16.05 2.92 -2.66
CA GLY A 137 -14.84 3.53 -3.20
C GLY A 137 -14.90 5.04 -2.98
N GLN A 138 -13.89 5.59 -2.32
CA GLN A 138 -13.81 7.02 -1.99
C GLN A 138 -12.43 7.57 -2.32
N ASP A 139 -12.39 8.78 -2.87
CA ASP A 139 -11.14 9.51 -3.04
C ASP A 139 -10.55 9.88 -1.67
N ARG A 140 -9.25 9.65 -1.51
CA ARG A 140 -8.46 10.01 -0.33
C ARG A 140 -7.48 11.10 -0.70
N THR A 141 -7.90 12.35 -0.57
CA THR A 141 -7.00 13.47 -0.86
C THR A 141 -6.25 13.92 0.39
N THR A 142 -4.92 14.00 0.28
CA THR A 142 -4.04 14.64 1.28
C THR A 142 -3.50 15.94 0.72
N CYS A 143 -3.67 17.03 1.46
CA CYS A 143 -3.16 18.36 1.13
C CYS A 143 -1.84 18.61 1.87
N GLN A 144 -0.83 19.09 1.14
CA GLN A 144 0.37 19.69 1.71
C GLN A 144 0.10 21.18 1.93
N ILE A 145 0.16 21.61 3.18
CA ILE A 145 -0.09 22.98 3.59
C ILE A 145 1.25 23.59 3.99
N ALA A 146 1.59 24.72 3.37
CA ALA A 146 2.69 25.57 3.78
C ALA A 146 2.25 26.44 4.95
N GLU A 147 3.02 26.44 6.02
CA GLU A 147 2.82 27.34 7.15
C GLU A 147 4.03 28.23 7.33
N TRP A 148 3.77 29.53 7.44
CA TRP A 148 4.79 30.50 7.74
C TRP A 148 4.68 30.89 9.21
N SER A 149 5.75 30.69 9.95
CA SER A 149 5.90 31.20 11.29
C SER A 149 6.98 32.29 11.30
N THR A 150 6.89 33.20 12.25
CA THR A 150 7.85 34.29 12.37
C THR A 150 8.19 34.48 13.82
N GLU A 151 9.45 34.25 14.17
CA GLU A 151 9.96 34.54 15.49
C GLU A 151 10.59 35.94 15.50
N ARG A 152 10.36 36.71 16.57
CA ARG A 152 11.11 37.95 16.79
C ARG A 152 12.38 37.62 17.53
N VAL A 153 13.51 37.78 16.86
CA VAL A 153 14.82 37.54 17.46
C VAL A 153 15.43 38.87 17.84
N ALA A 154 15.86 38.98 19.09
CA ALA A 154 16.67 40.08 19.60
C ALA A 154 18.03 39.51 20.02
N LYS A 155 19.12 40.04 19.45
CA LYS A 155 20.48 39.63 19.78
C LYS A 155 21.36 40.84 20.03
N THR A 156 22.01 40.85 21.18
CA THR A 156 22.99 41.89 21.52
C THR A 156 24.33 41.50 20.92
N THR A 157 24.95 42.39 20.14
CA THR A 157 26.29 42.17 19.59
C THR A 157 27.35 42.32 20.69
N PRO A 158 28.59 41.83 20.48
CA PRO A 158 29.69 42.06 21.42
C PRO A 158 30.01 43.54 21.68
N LEU A 159 29.57 44.44 20.79
CA LEU A 159 29.72 45.90 20.90
C LEU A 159 28.53 46.56 21.61
N GLY A 160 27.57 45.79 22.14
CA GLY A 160 26.41 46.30 22.89
C GLY A 160 25.26 46.83 22.01
N THR A 161 25.33 46.67 20.69
CA THR A 161 24.22 47.03 19.79
C THR A 161 23.15 45.94 19.83
N GLU A 162 21.89 46.32 20.06
CA GLU A 162 20.76 45.39 19.97
C GLU A 162 20.31 45.28 18.52
N LEU A 163 20.43 44.08 17.94
CA LEU A 163 19.87 43.75 16.63
C LEU A 163 18.52 43.08 16.84
N ARG A 164 17.51 43.57 16.12
CA ARG A 164 16.16 43.00 16.12
C ARG A 164 15.79 42.64 14.69
N TRP A 165 15.43 41.39 14.47
CA TRP A 165 14.93 40.95 13.18
C TRP A 165 13.77 39.98 13.36
N LEU A 166 13.02 39.82 12.27
CA LEU A 166 12.06 38.75 12.11
C LEU A 166 12.80 37.57 11.51
N ASP A 167 12.72 36.41 12.16
CA ASP A 167 13.26 35.15 11.65
C ASP A 167 12.10 34.31 11.11
N PRO A 168 11.87 34.34 9.79
CA PRO A 168 10.77 33.61 9.21
C PRO A 168 11.13 32.15 8.94
N GLU A 169 10.28 31.24 9.41
CA GLU A 169 10.41 29.81 9.14
C GLU A 169 9.20 29.33 8.34
N LEU A 170 9.46 28.79 7.14
CA LEU A 170 8.49 28.08 6.33
C LEU A 170 8.54 26.59 6.68
N SER A 171 7.44 26.06 7.19
CA SER A 171 7.26 24.62 7.40
C SER A 171 6.16 24.08 6.48
N THR A 172 6.17 22.76 6.25
CA THR A 172 5.09 22.10 5.50
C THR A 172 4.52 20.96 6.32
N ARG A 173 3.19 20.78 6.25
CA ARG A 173 2.49 19.68 6.91
C ARG A 173 1.49 19.04 5.96
N SER A 174 1.32 17.73 6.08
CA SER A 174 0.33 16.96 5.32
C SER A 174 -0.91 16.72 6.18
N ARG A 175 -2.10 17.00 5.65
CA ARG A 175 -3.39 16.73 6.30
C ARG A 175 -4.41 16.21 5.28
N PRO A 176 -5.44 15.44 5.67
CA PRO A 176 -6.59 15.23 4.80
C PRO A 176 -7.11 16.57 4.29
N CYS A 177 -7.48 16.66 3.02
CA CYS A 177 -8.19 17.83 2.52
C CYS A 177 -9.63 17.79 3.04
N ASP A 178 -10.14 18.94 3.47
CA ASP A 178 -11.55 19.14 3.84
C ASP A 178 -12.44 19.32 2.58
#